data_AF-A0A133UKY0-F1
#
_entry.id   AF-A0A133UKY0-F1
#
_cell.length_a   1.000
_cell.length_b   1.000
_cell.length_c   1.000
_cell.angle_alpha   90.00
_cell.angle_beta   90.00
_cell.angle_gamma   90.00
#
_symmetry.space_group_name_H-M   'P 1'
#
loop_
_entity.id
_entity.type
_entity.pdbx_description
1 polymer ?
#
loop_
_entity_poly.entity_id
_entity_poly.type
_entity_poly.pdbx_seq_one_letter_code
_entity_poly.pdbx_strand_id
1 'polypeptide(L)'
;MAVKTAAAISLSSDIGKSDLEKDTDKTWEIYPKIAQFCEKFRKKYREITCRNVQMELYGMSFDLHNDKAHEKFEEIAECEKVVKDAAGWATEIIIEKSDEDYS
;
A
#
# COMPACT_ATOMS: atom_id res chain seq x y z
N MET A 1 -0.77 -4.35 -3.26
CA MET A 1 -1.50 -3.35 -2.44
C MET A 1 -0.64 -2.12 -2.21
N ALA A 2 0.54 -2.25 -1.59
CA ALA A 2 1.41 -1.10 -1.28
C ALA A 2 1.70 -0.14 -2.46
N VAL A 3 1.93 -0.66 -3.67
CA VAL A 3 2.18 0.17 -4.86
C VAL A 3 0.97 1.02 -5.26
N LYS A 4 -0.25 0.45 -5.21
CA LYS A 4 -1.48 1.18 -5.53
C LYS A 4 -1.77 2.25 -4.46
N THR A 5 -1.50 1.93 -3.20
CA THR A 5 -1.63 2.88 -2.10
C THR A 5 -0.60 4.02 -2.19
N ALA A 6 0.65 3.72 -2.51
CA ALA A 6 1.68 4.73 -2.74
C ALA A 6 1.29 5.69 -3.88
N ALA A 7 0.74 5.16 -4.98
CA ALA A 7 0.23 5.99 -6.07
C ALA A 7 -0.93 6.89 -5.63
N ALA A 8 -1.85 6.40 -4.80
CA ALA A 8 -2.94 7.22 -4.26
C ALA A 8 -2.42 8.38 -3.39
N ILE A 9 -1.41 8.12 -2.55
CA ILE A 9 -0.75 9.14 -1.71
C ILE A 9 -0.04 10.19 -2.59
N SER A 10 0.67 9.78 -3.65
CA SER A 10 1.29 10.72 -4.60
C SER A 10 0.27 11.60 -5.31
N LEU A 11 -0.80 10.98 -5.83
CA LEU A 11 -1.86 11.70 -6.55
C LEU A 11 -2.62 12.67 -5.67
N SER A 12 -2.81 12.38 -4.38
CA SER A 12 -3.46 13.32 -3.46
C SER A 12 -2.62 14.58 -3.19
N SER A 13 -1.35 14.59 -3.58
CA SER A 13 -0.46 15.76 -3.52
C SER A 13 -0.21 16.37 -4.90
N ASP A 14 -1.00 16.02 -5.92
CA ASP A 14 -0.82 16.43 -7.32
C ASP A 14 0.55 16.07 -7.91
N ILE A 15 1.19 15.01 -7.38
CA ILE A 15 2.49 14.51 -7.85
C ILE A 15 2.26 13.29 -8.73
N GLY A 16 2.46 13.47 -10.05
CA GLY A 16 2.34 12.41 -11.03
C GLY A 16 3.64 11.60 -11.21
N LYS A 17 3.56 10.53 -11.99
CA LYS A 17 4.73 9.68 -12.30
C LYS A 17 5.87 10.49 -12.95
N SER A 18 5.55 11.42 -13.84
CA SER A 18 6.54 12.26 -14.51
C SER A 18 7.26 13.22 -13.55
N ASP A 19 6.59 13.65 -12.49
CA ASP A 19 7.18 14.48 -11.45
C ASP A 19 8.20 13.66 -10.65
N LEU A 20 7.84 12.44 -10.25
CA LEU A 20 8.75 11.54 -9.52
C LEU A 20 10.01 11.17 -10.31
N GLU A 21 9.93 11.17 -11.64
CA GLU A 21 11.07 10.85 -12.52
C GLU A 21 11.99 12.05 -12.77
N LYS A 22 11.51 13.28 -12.60
CA LYS A 22 12.20 14.50 -13.05
C LYS A 22 12.47 15.53 -11.94
N ASP A 23 11.70 15.46 -10.86
CA ASP A 23 11.69 16.42 -9.77
C ASP A 23 12.01 15.71 -8.46
N THR A 24 13.27 15.82 -8.06
CA THR A 24 13.76 15.27 -6.80
C THR A 24 13.10 15.91 -5.59
N ASP A 25 12.67 17.17 -5.65
CA ASP A 25 12.11 17.86 -4.49
C ASP A 25 10.70 17.32 -4.20
N LYS A 26 9.87 17.15 -5.23
CA LYS A 26 8.58 16.45 -5.11
C LYS A 26 8.73 15.00 -4.67
N THR A 27 9.81 14.35 -5.09
CA THR A 27 10.14 12.99 -4.63
C THR A 27 10.42 12.98 -3.13
N TRP A 28 11.20 13.94 -2.62
CA TRP A 28 11.49 14.09 -1.19
C TRP A 28 10.26 14.47 -0.36
N GLU A 29 9.29 15.18 -0.94
CA GLU A 29 8.02 15.48 -0.28
C GLU A 29 7.18 14.21 -0.02
N ILE A 30 7.15 13.29 -0.98
CA ILE A 30 6.24 12.14 -0.94
C ILE A 30 6.85 10.89 -0.31
N TYR A 31 8.16 10.71 -0.43
CA TYR A 31 8.88 9.52 0.05
C TYR A 31 8.68 9.25 1.55
N PRO A 32 8.74 10.24 2.45
CA PRO A 32 8.48 10.03 3.88
C PRO A 32 7.08 9.46 4.14
N LYS A 33 6.06 9.91 3.40
CA LYS A 33 4.67 9.44 3.54
C LYS A 33 4.51 8.00 3.08
N ILE A 34 5.10 7.67 1.94
CA ILE A 34 5.13 6.30 1.43
C ILE A 34 5.91 5.41 2.41
N ALA A 35 7.00 5.90 3.00
CA ALA A 35 7.78 5.19 4.00
C ALA A 35 6.96 4.91 5.28
N GLN A 36 6.25 5.92 5.81
CA GLN A 36 5.34 5.78 6.95
C GLN A 36 4.25 4.73 6.68
N PHE A 37 3.64 4.76 5.49
CA PHE A 37 2.69 3.72 5.08
C PHE A 37 3.34 2.34 5.06
N CYS A 38 4.52 2.22 4.43
CA CYS A 38 5.24 0.94 4.34
C CYS A 38 5.62 0.40 5.72
N GLU A 39 5.97 1.28 6.66
CA GLU A 39 6.28 0.90 8.04
C GLU A 39 5.03 0.37 8.76
N LYS A 40 3.90 1.10 8.71
CA LYS A 40 2.61 0.61 9.25
C LYS A 40 2.24 -0.76 8.66
N PHE A 41 2.40 -0.91 7.35
CA PHE A 41 2.09 -2.14 6.64
C PHE A 41 2.99 -3.30 7.07
N ARG A 42 4.31 -3.11 7.11
CA ARG A 42 5.25 -4.14 7.58
C ARG A 42 5.07 -4.47 9.06
N LYS A 43 4.70 -3.52 9.91
CA LYS A 43 4.46 -3.79 11.33
C LYS A 43 3.33 -4.81 11.53
N LYS A 44 2.29 -4.77 10.69
CA LYS A 44 1.15 -5.70 10.77
C LYS A 44 1.36 -6.97 9.95
N TYR A 45 1.85 -6.85 8.72
CA TYR A 45 1.89 -7.95 7.75
C TYR A 45 3.30 -8.47 7.45
N ARG A 46 4.33 -7.90 8.08
CA ARG A 46 5.78 -8.21 7.95
C ARG A 46 6.39 -7.86 6.59
N GLU A 47 5.62 -7.98 5.54
CA GLU A 47 6.02 -7.84 4.16
C GLU A 47 5.09 -6.89 3.39
N ILE A 48 5.50 -6.41 2.21
CA ILE A 48 4.76 -5.37 1.46
C ILE A 48 4.18 -5.85 0.12
N THR A 49 4.69 -6.97 -0.41
CA THR A 49 4.20 -7.55 -1.66
C THR A 49 3.11 -8.56 -1.35
N CYS A 50 2.09 -8.66 -2.21
CA CYS A 50 0.98 -9.59 -1.98
C CYS A 50 1.49 -11.04 -1.85
N ARG A 51 2.44 -11.43 -2.71
CA ARG A 51 3.09 -12.74 -2.66
C ARG A 51 3.75 -13.00 -1.30
N ASN A 52 4.57 -12.08 -0.80
CA ASN A 52 5.27 -12.29 0.47
C ASN A 52 4.30 -12.25 1.66
N VAL A 53 3.29 -11.38 1.64
CA VAL A 53 2.24 -11.36 2.66
C VAL A 53 1.49 -12.69 2.68
N GLN A 54 1.17 -13.26 1.52
CA GLN A 54 0.55 -14.59 1.45
C GLN A 54 1.47 -15.68 2.03
N MET A 55 2.77 -15.63 1.72
CA MET A 55 3.76 -16.55 2.32
C MET A 55 3.79 -16.42 3.86
N GLU A 56 3.77 -15.20 4.39
CA GLU A 56 3.79 -14.95 5.85
C GLU A 56 2.48 -15.38 6.54
N LEU A 57 1.33 -15.16 5.91
CA LEU A 57 0.02 -15.47 6.50
C LEU A 57 -0.40 -16.94 6.32
N TYR A 58 -0.05 -17.56 5.19
CA TYR A 58 -0.58 -18.85 4.78
C TYR A 58 0.49 -19.92 4.54
N GLY A 59 1.78 -19.57 4.65
CA GLY A 59 2.89 -20.45 4.34
C GLY A 59 3.05 -20.76 2.84
N MET A 60 2.24 -20.14 1.98
CA MET A 60 2.25 -20.34 0.53
C MET A 60 1.78 -19.07 -0.18
N SER A 61 2.19 -18.89 -1.43
CA SER A 61 1.60 -17.90 -2.34
C SER A 61 0.70 -18.58 -3.34
N PHE A 62 -0.37 -17.91 -3.75
CA PHE A 62 -1.35 -18.45 -4.67
C PHE A 62 -1.08 -17.96 -6.09
N ASP A 63 -1.01 -18.88 -7.03
CA ASP A 63 -1.05 -18.56 -8.45
C ASP A 63 -2.52 -18.45 -8.89
N LEU A 64 -3.01 -17.22 -8.99
CA LEU A 64 -4.41 -16.96 -9.33
C LEU A 64 -4.76 -17.27 -10.80
N HIS A 65 -3.77 -17.63 -11.63
CA HIS A 65 -4.03 -18.16 -12.98
C HIS A 65 -4.36 -19.66 -12.97
N ASN A 66 -4.18 -20.34 -11.84
CA ASN A 66 -4.57 -21.72 -11.65
C ASN A 66 -5.90 -21.80 -10.90
N ASP A 67 -6.92 -22.38 -11.53
CA ASP A 67 -8.28 -22.44 -10.98
C ASP A 67 -8.35 -23.03 -9.56
N LYS A 68 -7.58 -24.10 -9.29
CA LYS A 68 -7.56 -24.74 -7.96
C LYS A 68 -6.90 -23.87 -6.89
N ALA A 69 -5.83 -23.16 -7.26
CA ALA A 69 -5.18 -22.23 -6.36
C ALA A 69 -6.06 -20.99 -6.13
N HIS A 70 -6.81 -20.56 -7.13
CA HIS A 70 -7.78 -19.48 -7.03
C HIS A 70 -8.95 -19.85 -6.10
N GLU A 71 -9.57 -21.02 -6.27
CA GLU A 71 -10.63 -21.50 -5.37
C GLU A 71 -10.15 -21.57 -3.91
N LYS A 72 -8.97 -22.13 -3.68
CA LYS A 72 -8.38 -22.20 -2.35
C LYS A 72 -8.07 -20.81 -1.78
N PHE A 73 -7.64 -19.88 -2.62
CA PHE A 73 -7.41 -18.50 -2.23
C PHE A 73 -8.70 -17.84 -1.77
N GLU A 74 -9.80 -17.97 -2.53
CA GLU A 74 -11.10 -17.42 -2.15
C GLU A 74 -11.64 -18.00 -0.82
N GLU A 75 -11.32 -19.26 -0.51
CA GLU A 75 -11.77 -19.90 0.74
C GLU A 75 -11.05 -19.35 1.99
N ILE A 76 -9.76 -19.03 1.89
CA ILE A 76 -8.92 -18.76 3.07
C ILE A 76 -8.26 -17.38 3.11
N ALA A 77 -8.20 -16.67 1.99
CA ALA A 77 -7.50 -15.41 1.92
C ALA A 77 -8.36 -14.24 2.44
N GLU A 78 -7.88 -13.58 3.49
CA GLU A 78 -8.49 -12.37 4.04
C GLU A 78 -8.00 -11.11 3.29
N CYS A 79 -7.90 -11.14 1.96
CA CYS A 79 -7.35 -10.01 1.21
C CYS A 79 -8.15 -8.72 1.41
N GLU A 80 -9.47 -8.81 1.57
CA GLU A 80 -10.34 -7.66 1.86
C GLU A 80 -9.90 -6.92 3.12
N LYS A 81 -9.52 -7.65 4.18
CA LYS A 81 -9.04 -7.07 5.44
C LYS A 81 -7.73 -6.31 5.24
N VAL A 82 -6.80 -6.90 4.49
CA VAL A 82 -5.51 -6.26 4.15
C VAL A 82 -5.73 -4.99 3.32
N VAL A 83 -6.67 -5.03 2.37
CA VAL A 83 -7.05 -3.86 1.56
C VAL A 83 -7.66 -2.77 2.44
N LYS A 84 -8.59 -3.14 3.33
CA LYS A 84 -9.27 -2.20 4.24
C LYS A 84 -8.29 -1.50 5.17
N ASP A 85 -7.38 -2.25 5.78
CA ASP A 85 -6.32 -1.70 6.62
C ASP A 85 -5.41 -0.76 5.82
N ALA A 86 -4.98 -1.17 4.62
CA ALA A 86 -4.15 -0.35 3.76
C ALA A 86 -4.84 0.97 3.34
N ALA A 87 -6.12 0.91 2.99
CA ALA A 87 -6.92 2.09 2.64
C ALA A 87 -7.10 3.03 3.83
N GLY A 88 -7.34 2.49 5.03
CA GLY A 88 -7.45 3.27 6.26
C GLY A 88 -6.16 4.05 6.54
N TRP A 89 -5.01 3.38 6.54
CA TRP A 89 -3.72 4.04 6.77
C TRP A 89 -3.36 5.05 5.71
N ALA A 90 -3.68 4.78 4.43
CA ALA A 90 -3.48 5.74 3.36
C ALA A 90 -4.29 7.01 3.61
N THR A 91 -5.56 6.84 4.00
CA THR A 91 -6.48 7.94 4.29
C THR A 91 -5.97 8.78 5.45
N GLU A 92 -5.51 8.15 6.54
CA GLU A 92 -4.87 8.85 7.67
C GLU A 92 -3.69 9.72 7.21
N ILE A 93 -2.78 9.15 6.40
CA ILE A 93 -1.58 9.86 5.91
C ILE A 93 -1.94 11.02 4.96
N ILE A 94 -3.02 10.88 4.20
CA ILE A 94 -3.50 11.94 3.30
C ILE A 94 -4.16 13.07 4.09
N ILE A 95 -4.99 12.73 5.10
CA ILE A 95 -5.73 13.72 5.91
C ILE A 95 -4.82 14.43 6.90
N GLU A 96 -3.77 13.81 7.44
CA GLU A 96 -2.77 14.50 8.27
C GLU A 96 -2.18 15.75 7.56
N LYS A 97 -2.25 15.83 6.23
CA LYS A 97 -1.85 17.01 5.44
C LYS A 97 -2.85 18.19 5.51
N SER A 98 -4.13 17.98 5.82
CA SER A 98 -5.13 19.07 5.82
C SER A 98 -5.10 19.94 7.07
N ASP A 99 -4.48 19.48 8.16
CA ASP A 99 -4.50 20.19 9.44
C ASP A 99 -3.32 21.17 9.61
N GLU A 100 -2.28 21.09 8.76
CA GLU A 100 -1.16 22.05 8.76
C GLU A 100 -1.44 23.31 7.90
N ASP A 101 -2.43 23.27 7.00
CA ASP A 101 -2.80 24.40 6.13
C ASP A 101 -3.87 25.33 6.75
N TYR A 102 -4.33 25.05 7.98
CA TYR A 102 -5.36 25.83 8.71
C TYR A 102 -4.92 26.30 10.11
N SER A 103 -3.62 26.42 10.37
CA SER A 103 -3.07 26.95 11.64
C SER A 103 -2.32 28.27 11.42
#